data_AF-A0A661C2Q2-F1
#
_entry.id   AF-A0A661C2Q2-F1
#
_cell.length_a   1.000
_cell.length_b   1.000
_cell.length_c   1.000
_cell.angle_alpha   90.00
_cell.angle_beta   90.00
_cell.angle_gamma   90.00
#
_symmetry.space_group_name_H-M   'P 1'
#
loop_
_entity.id
_entity.type
_entity.pdbx_description
1 polymer ?
#
loop_
_entity_poly.entity_id
_entity_poly.type
_entity_poly.pdbx_seq_one_letter_code
_entity_poly.pdbx_strand_id
1 'polypeptide(L)' 'VSSTQYKTSSYKSTEKVNGIYIGQRVIHKKFGEGMVTNLEGSGSHARVQVNFEYEGSKWLVMAYANLSPA' A
#
# COMPACT_ATOMS: atom_id res chain seq x y z
N VAL A 1 11.04 -4.38 29.97
CA VAL A 1 9.75 -4.67 29.30
C VAL A 1 9.76 -4.06 27.92
N SER A 2 9.41 -4.86 26.93
CA SER A 2 9.67 -4.66 25.51
C SER A 2 8.80 -3.56 24.90
N SER A 3 9.42 -2.57 24.29
CA SER A 3 8.77 -1.72 23.28
C SER A 3 9.69 -1.71 22.06
N THR A 4 9.44 -2.64 21.13
CA THR A 4 10.11 -2.63 19.84
C THR A 4 9.68 -1.37 19.11
N GLN A 5 10.55 -0.36 19.17
CA GLN A 5 10.42 0.90 18.46
C GLN A 5 10.57 0.61 16.96
N TYR A 6 9.45 0.52 16.25
CA TYR A 6 9.45 0.43 14.79
C TYR A 6 10.09 1.72 14.24
N LYS A 7 11.32 1.57 13.77
CA LYS A 7 12.16 2.59 13.15
C LYS A 7 11.36 3.36 12.10
N THR A 8 11.00 4.61 12.39
CA THR A 8 10.31 5.49 11.45
C THR A 8 11.32 5.98 10.41
N SER A 9 11.64 5.12 9.44
CA SER A 9 12.36 5.57 8.26
C SER A 9 11.45 6.53 7.52
N SER A 10 11.78 7.82 7.55
CA SER A 10 11.05 8.90 6.91
C SER A 10 10.85 8.59 5.42
N TYR A 11 9.74 7.95 5.07
CA TYR A 11 9.33 7.76 3.69
C TYR A 11 8.95 9.14 3.13
N LYS A 12 9.89 9.77 2.42
CA LYS A 12 9.64 10.98 1.62
C LYS A 12 8.47 10.68 0.69
N SER A 13 7.30 11.13 1.10
CA SER A 13 6.00 10.85 0.48
C SER A 13 5.72 11.94 -0.54
N THR A 14 6.50 11.96 -1.63
CA THR A 14 6.28 12.91 -2.74
C THR A 14 5.60 12.26 -3.94
N GLU A 15 5.62 10.93 -4.06
CA GLU A 15 4.92 10.20 -5.11
C GLU A 15 3.60 9.62 -4.59
N LYS A 16 2.53 10.37 -4.84
CA LYS A 16 1.15 9.90 -4.68
C LYS A 16 0.65 9.47 -6.04
N VAL A 17 0.26 8.21 -6.17
CA VAL A 17 -0.43 7.74 -7.38
C VAL A 17 -1.90 7.54 -7.01
N ASN A 18 -2.78 8.34 -7.63
CA ASN A 18 -4.21 8.37 -7.31
C ASN A 18 -4.54 8.54 -5.81
N GLY A 19 -3.73 9.31 -5.08
CA GLY A 19 -3.91 9.55 -3.65
C GLY A 19 -3.40 8.43 -2.74
N ILE A 20 -2.83 7.36 -3.30
CA ILE A 20 -2.20 6.26 -2.57
C ILE A 20 -0.68 6.51 -2.47
N TYR A 21 -0.09 6.22 -1.32
CA TYR A 21 1.36 6.32 -1.09
C TYR A 21 1.93 5.08 -0.38
N ILE A 22 3.25 4.85 -0.51
CA ILE A 22 3.95 3.76 0.18
C ILE A 22 3.88 3.97 1.70
N GLY A 23 3.53 2.91 2.43
CA GLY A 23 3.30 2.92 3.86
C GLY A 23 1.87 3.25 4.27
N GLN A 24 0.99 3.59 3.32
CA GLN A 24 -0.42 3.81 3.59
C GLN A 24 -1.13 2.49 3.94
N ARG A 25 -2.01 2.52 4.94
CA ARG A 25 -2.98 1.44 5.19
C ARG A 25 -4.16 1.55 4.24
N VAL A 26 -4.55 0.43 3.66
CA VAL A 26 -5.63 0.34 2.68
C VAL A 26 -6.52 -0.87 2.96
N ILE A 27 -7.78 -0.77 2.57
CA ILE A 27 -8.75 -1.87 2.58
C ILE A 27 -9.13 -2.22 1.16
N HIS A 28 -9.18 -3.52 0.88
CA HIS A 28 -9.70 -4.09 -0.36
C HIS A 28 -10.86 -5.05 -0.07
N LYS A 29 -11.95 -4.95 -0.85
CA LYS A 29 -13.16 -5.76 -0.63
C LYS A 29 -12.91 -7.28 -0.61
N LYS A 30 -11.94 -7.77 -1.39
CA LYS A 30 -11.62 -9.20 -1.49
C LYS A 30 -10.51 -9.65 -0.53
N PHE A 31 -9.56 -8.78 -0.24
CA PHE A 31 -8.32 -9.16 0.45
C PHE A 31 -8.23 -8.61 1.89
N GLY A 32 -9.17 -7.75 2.28
CA GLY A 32 -9.22 -7.12 3.58
C GLY A 32 -8.22 -5.98 3.71
N GLU A 33 -7.76 -5.77 4.94
CA GLU A 33 -6.77 -4.75 5.32
C GLU A 33 -5.37 -5.12 4.85
N GLY A 34 -4.59 -4.10 4.49
CA GLY A 34 -3.20 -4.23 4.10
C GLY A 34 -2.44 -2.92 4.11
N MET A 35 -1.12 -3.01 3.92
CA MET A 35 -0.23 -1.85 3.84
C MET A 35 0.43 -1.80 2.47
N VAL A 36 0.45 -0.62 1.86
CA VAL A 36 1.15 -0.41 0.60
C VAL A 36 2.64 -0.50 0.85
N THR A 37 3.31 -1.43 0.17
CA THR A 37 4.75 -1.64 0.30
C THR A 37 5.51 -1.10 -0.89
N ASN A 38 4.87 -1.04 -2.07
CA ASN A 38 5.51 -0.58 -3.28
C ASN A 38 4.52 0.04 -4.28
N LEU A 39 5.02 0.95 -5.10
CA LEU A 39 4.33 1.56 -6.22
C LEU A 39 5.25 1.53 -7.43
N GLU A 40 4.77 1.00 -8.55
CA GLU A 40 5.56 0.88 -9.77
C GLU A 40 4.80 1.45 -10.97
N GLY A 41 5.51 2.20 -11.82
CA GLY A 41 4.95 2.82 -13.02
C GLY A 41 4.22 4.12 -12.74
N SER A 42 3.47 4.61 -13.73
CA SER A 42 2.77 5.89 -13.66
C SER A 42 1.47 5.85 -14.47
N GLY A 43 0.48 6.65 -14.06
CA GLY A 43 -0.82 6.73 -14.73
C GLY A 43 -1.63 5.43 -14.67
N SER A 44 -2.37 5.11 -15.73
CA SER A 44 -3.33 3.99 -15.77
C SER A 44 -2.71 2.59 -15.70
N HIS A 45 -1.41 2.46 -16.00
CA HIS A 45 -0.67 1.20 -15.92
C HIS A 45 0.14 1.06 -14.63
N ALA A 46 -0.01 2.00 -13.69
CA ALA A 46 0.63 1.89 -12.39
C ALA A 46 0.19 0.62 -11.68
N ARG A 47 1.12 -0.01 -10.96
CA ARG A 47 0.89 -1.19 -10.14
C ARG A 47 1.20 -0.83 -8.69
N VAL A 48 0.39 -1.33 -7.78
CA VAL A 48 0.58 -1.18 -6.34
C VAL A 48 0.81 -2.56 -5.74
N GLN A 49 1.84 -2.66 -4.91
CA GLN A 49 2.06 -3.83 -4.08
C GLN A 49 1.49 -3.53 -2.70
N VAL A 50 0.58 -4.38 -2.24
CA VAL A 50 -0.03 -4.30 -0.92
C VAL A 50 0.25 -5.60 -0.19
N ASN A 51 0.76 -5.50 1.02
CA ASN A 51 0.85 -6.62 1.94
C ASN A 51 -0.43 -6.69 2.77
N PHE A 52 -1.34 -7.58 2.36
CA PHE A 52 -2.61 -7.84 3.04
C PHE A 52 -2.39 -8.75 4.24
N GLU A 53 -3.14 -8.53 5.32
CA GLU A 53 -2.95 -9.25 6.59
C GLU A 53 -3.23 -10.76 6.47
N TYR A 54 -4.24 -11.13 5.67
CA TYR A 54 -4.66 -12.53 5.50
C TYR A 54 -4.08 -13.19 4.25
N GLU A 55 -3.84 -12.41 3.20
CA GLU A 55 -3.47 -12.94 1.88
C GLU A 55 -1.99 -12.70 1.51
N GLY A 56 -1.25 -11.98 2.36
CA GLY A 56 0.14 -11.59 2.13
C GLY A 56 0.29 -10.56 1.00
N SER A 57 1.48 -10.53 0.41
CA SER A 57 1.85 -9.55 -0.61
C SER A 57 1.20 -9.84 -1.97
N LYS A 58 0.44 -8.87 -2.49
CA LYS A 58 -0.15 -8.94 -3.84
C LYS A 58 0.15 -7.69 -4.66
N TRP A 59 0.32 -7.90 -5.96
CA TRP A 59 0.38 -6.84 -6.96
C TRP A 59 -0.99 -6.61 -7.57
N LEU A 60 -1.43 -5.36 -7.54
CA LEU A 60 -2.69 -4.93 -8.13
C LEU A 60 -2.41 -3.83 -9.15
N VAL A 61 -3.08 -3.88 -10.30
CA VAL A 61 -3.06 -2.78 -11.26
C VAL A 61 -3.93 -1.67 -10.70
N MET A 62 -3.40 -0.46 -10.59
CA MET A 62 -4.03 0.64 -9.85
C MET A 62 -5.39 1.04 -10.41
N ALA A 63 -5.60 0.93 -11.72
CA ALA A 63 -6.90 1.14 -12.36
C ALA A 63 -8.00 0.15 -11.90
N TYR A 64 -7.62 -1.02 -11.39
CA TYR A 64 -8.54 -2.08 -10.93
C TYR A 64 -8.41 -2.38 -9.44
N ALA A 65 -7.44 -1.76 -8.76
CA ALA A 65 -7.10 -2.09 -7.39
C ALA A 65 -8.19 -1.74 -6.39
N ASN A 66 -9.06 -0.75 -6.70
CA ASN A 66 -10.22 -0.36 -5.88
C ASN A 66 -9.92 -0.31 -4.37
N LEU A 67 -8.77 0.26 -4.03
CA LEU A 67 -8.29 0.39 -2.66
C LEU A 67 -8.95 1.60 -2.00
N SER A 68 -9.43 1.42 -0.77
CA SER A 68 -9.89 2.53 0.07
C SER A 68 -8.87 2.79 1.18
N PRO A 69 -8.67 4.04 1.65
CA PRO A 69 -7.96 4.30 2.88
C PRO A 69 -8.63 3.54 4.03
N ALA A 70 -7.83 2.87 4.85
CA ALA A 70 -8.30 2.22 6.08
C ALA A 70 -8.49 3.25 7.20
#